data_AF-V7BDR7-F1
#
_entry.id   AF-V7BDR7-F1
#
_cell.length_a   1.000
_cell.length_b   1.000
_cell.length_c   1.000
_cell.angle_alpha   90.00
_cell.angle_beta   90.00
_cell.angle_gamma   90.00
#
_symmetry.space_group_name_H-M   'P 1'
#
loop_
_entity.id
_entity.type
_entity.pdbx_description
1 polymer ?
#
loop_
_entity_poly.entity_id
_entity_poly.type
_entity_poly.pdbx_seq_one_letter_code
_entity_poly.pdbx_strand_id
1 'polypeptide(L)'
;MIPSKNTAKRKKTLFYSTTVQNSQKNIVPFGQVVLEDENLWKQINVIRKIVGYEGRKEASCADELKALYIFTGVEPPTSLHENSIHPLEIKEKLQFLMCILGIKSNET
;
A
#
# COMPACT_ATOMS: atom_id res chain seq x y z
N MET A 1 -55.48 -8.68 7.24
CA MET A 1 -54.90 -7.33 7.38
C MET A 1 -53.46 -7.48 7.83
N ILE A 2 -52.54 -6.77 7.16
CA ILE A 2 -51.09 -7.08 7.02
C ILE A 2 -50.25 -6.18 7.97
N PRO A 3 -49.04 -6.62 8.38
CA PRO A 3 -47.79 -5.95 7.97
C PRO A 3 -46.76 -7.01 7.49
N SER A 4 -46.14 -7.03 6.31
CA SER A 4 -45.43 -6.06 5.44
C SER A 4 -44.20 -5.39 6.06
N LYS A 5 -43.12 -5.44 5.26
CA LYS A 5 -41.80 -4.75 5.29
C LYS A 5 -40.74 -5.52 6.08
N ASN A 6 -39.84 -6.31 5.48
CA ASN A 6 -38.86 -6.10 4.40
C ASN A 6 -37.73 -5.09 4.76
N THR A 7 -36.49 -5.57 4.59
CA THR A 7 -35.19 -4.84 4.56
C THR A 7 -34.76 -4.15 5.87
N ALA A 8 -33.48 -3.92 6.20
CA ALA A 8 -32.26 -3.81 5.42
C ALA A 8 -31.03 -4.16 6.28
N LYS A 9 -30.02 -4.74 5.62
CA LYS A 9 -28.70 -5.02 6.21
C LYS A 9 -28.01 -3.74 6.67
N ARG A 10 -27.50 -3.82 7.89
CA ARG A 10 -26.58 -2.92 8.60
C ARG A 10 -25.50 -2.36 7.67
N LYS A 11 -25.55 -1.05 7.36
CA LYS A 11 -24.39 -0.29 6.90
C LYS A 11 -23.92 0.57 8.07
N LYS A 12 -22.89 0.10 8.78
CA LYS A 12 -22.16 0.93 9.74
C LYS A 12 -21.34 1.92 8.92
N THR A 13 -21.87 3.13 8.73
CA THR A 13 -21.11 4.26 8.23
C THR A 13 -20.19 4.69 9.36
N LEU A 14 -18.91 4.31 9.30
CA LEU A 14 -17.91 4.87 10.19
C LEU A 14 -17.47 6.20 9.58
N PHE A 15 -18.03 7.28 10.10
CA PHE A 15 -17.54 8.64 9.87
C PHE A 15 -16.16 8.73 10.53
N TYR A 16 -15.10 8.87 9.73
CA TYR A 16 -13.87 9.49 10.23
C TYR A 16 -13.98 10.98 9.94
N SER A 17 -14.10 11.77 11.00
CA SER A 17 -13.96 13.22 10.97
C SER A 17 -12.51 13.53 11.32
N THR A 18 -11.76 14.17 10.42
CA THR A 18 -10.57 14.92 10.83
C THR A 18 -10.44 16.18 10.00
N THR A 19 -10.24 17.26 10.74
CA THR A 19 -10.13 18.67 10.38
C THR A 19 -9.06 18.99 9.34
N VAL A 20 -9.40 19.92 8.46
CA VAL A 20 -8.53 20.53 7.45
C VAL A 20 -7.41 21.35 8.10
N GLN A 21 -6.17 21.13 7.66
CA GLN A 21 -5.16 22.18 7.59
C GLN A 21 -4.64 22.25 6.15
N ASN A 22 -4.67 23.46 5.62
CA ASN A 22 -4.51 23.86 4.24
C ASN A 22 -3.02 23.91 3.86
N SER A 23 -2.63 23.26 2.75
CA SER A 23 -1.67 23.80 1.76
C SER A 23 -1.62 22.89 0.52
N GLN A 24 -1.97 23.47 -0.62
CA GLN A 24 -1.84 22.96 -2.00
C GLN A 24 -2.66 21.71 -2.35
N LYS A 25 -3.87 21.98 -2.86
CA LYS A 25 -4.87 21.01 -3.31
C LYS A 25 -4.48 20.40 -4.67
N ASN A 26 -3.50 19.50 -4.70
CA ASN A 26 -3.49 18.46 -5.73
C ASN A 26 -4.51 17.41 -5.29
N ILE A 27 -5.77 17.56 -5.71
CA ILE A 27 -6.79 16.52 -5.52
C ILE A 27 -6.38 15.37 -6.43
N VAL A 28 -5.54 14.47 -5.91
CA VAL A 28 -5.32 13.19 -6.56
C VAL A 28 -6.67 12.48 -6.52
N PRO A 29 -7.26 12.10 -7.67
CA PRO A 29 -8.52 11.37 -7.69
C PRO A 29 -8.40 10.14 -6.81
N PHE A 30 -9.37 9.88 -5.93
CA PHE A 30 -9.38 8.68 -5.07
C PHE A 30 -9.15 7.39 -5.89
N GLY A 31 -9.67 7.34 -7.11
CA GLY A 31 -9.44 6.23 -8.03
C GLY A 31 -7.98 6.06 -8.47
N GLN A 32 -7.21 7.14 -8.58
CA GLN A 32 -5.80 7.09 -8.97
C GLN A 32 -4.92 6.53 -7.85
N VAL A 33 -5.18 6.91 -6.60
CA VAL A 33 -4.48 6.36 -5.41
C VAL A 33 -4.73 4.86 -5.26
N VAL A 34 -5.99 4.41 -5.42
CA VAL A 34 -6.35 2.99 -5.32
C VAL A 34 -5.71 2.15 -6.43
N LEU A 35 -5.64 2.67 -7.66
CA LEU A 35 -4.99 1.98 -8.79
C LEU A 35 -3.46 1.89 -8.61
N GLU A 36 -2.84 2.93 -8.06
CA GLU A 36 -1.42 2.94 -7.72
C GLU A 36 -1.09 1.92 -6.60
N ASP A 37 -1.95 1.82 -5.58
CA ASP A 37 -1.81 0.86 -4.48
C ASP A 37 -1.94 -0.61 -4.95
N GLU A 38 -2.89 -0.91 -5.83
CA GLU A 38 -3.02 -2.26 -6.40
C GLU A 38 -1.80 -2.65 -7.26
N ASN A 39 -1.21 -1.70 -7.98
CA ASN A 39 0.01 -1.94 -8.76
C ASN A 39 1.20 -2.23 -7.84
N LEU A 40 1.34 -1.45 -6.77
CA LEU A 40 2.41 -1.62 -5.78
C LEU A 40 2.38 -3.01 -5.14
N TRP A 41 1.19 -3.46 -4.70
CA TRP A 41 1.02 -4.81 -4.16
C TRP A 41 1.36 -5.91 -5.16
N LYS A 42 1.03 -5.74 -6.45
CA LYS A 42 1.38 -6.73 -7.49
C LYS A 42 2.90 -6.87 -7.61
N GLN A 43 3.62 -5.75 -7.65
CA GLN A 43 5.09 -5.75 -7.73
C GLN A 43 5.72 -6.37 -6.47
N ILE A 44 5.23 -6.03 -5.28
CA ILE A 44 5.65 -6.66 -4.02
C ILE A 44 5.47 -8.19 -4.07
N ASN A 45 4.33 -8.68 -4.56
CA ASN A 45 4.09 -10.13 -4.69
C ASN A 45 5.04 -10.81 -5.69
N VAL A 46 5.46 -10.11 -6.75
CA VAL A 46 6.47 -10.61 -7.68
C VAL A 46 7.82 -10.74 -6.97
N ILE A 47 8.25 -9.71 -6.25
CA ILE A 47 9.50 -9.76 -5.49
C ILE A 47 9.47 -10.91 -4.48
N ARG A 48 8.39 -11.06 -3.70
CA ARG A 48 8.22 -12.18 -2.76
C ARG A 48 8.50 -13.54 -3.42
N LYS A 49 7.96 -13.77 -4.62
CA LYS A 49 8.18 -15.02 -5.35
C LYS A 49 9.62 -15.18 -5.83
N ILE A 50 10.25 -14.10 -6.31
CA ILE A 50 11.63 -14.12 -6.83
C ILE A 50 12.61 -14.44 -5.70
N VAL A 51 12.45 -13.80 -4.54
CA VAL A 51 13.37 -14.00 -3.41
C VAL A 51 13.02 -15.25 -2.59
N GLY A 52 11.87 -15.89 -2.83
CA GLY A 52 11.41 -17.05 -2.07
C GLY A 52 10.90 -16.69 -0.66
N TYR A 53 10.33 -15.50 -0.48
CA TYR A 53 9.79 -15.07 0.81
C TYR A 53 8.39 -15.64 1.08
N GLU A 54 8.34 -16.66 1.93
CA GLU A 54 7.11 -17.37 2.33
C GLU A 54 6.52 -16.90 3.67
N GLY A 55 7.04 -15.80 4.25
CA GLY A 55 6.55 -15.24 5.50
C GLY A 55 5.07 -14.82 5.45
N ARG A 56 4.47 -14.50 6.60
CA ARG A 56 3.10 -13.96 6.60
C ARG A 56 3.04 -12.67 5.75
N LYS A 57 1.91 -12.44 5.08
CA LYS A 57 1.66 -11.14 4.43
C LYS A 57 1.36 -10.09 5.49
N GLU A 58 2.04 -8.96 5.42
CA GLU A 58 1.82 -7.82 6.30
C GLU A 58 0.55 -7.05 5.93
N ALA A 59 0.08 -6.23 6.88
CA ALA A 59 -1.14 -5.46 6.71
C ALA A 59 -0.97 -4.24 5.81
N SER A 60 0.26 -3.76 5.61
CA SER A 60 0.57 -2.56 4.83
C SER A 60 1.69 -2.83 3.81
N CYS A 61 1.70 -2.12 2.68
CA CYS A 61 2.79 -2.20 1.69
C CYS A 61 4.14 -1.81 2.30
N ALA A 62 4.16 -0.83 3.19
CA ALA A 62 5.39 -0.34 3.82
C ALA A 62 6.01 -1.41 4.71
N ASP A 63 5.21 -2.10 5.53
CA ASP A 63 5.70 -3.14 6.43
C ASP A 63 6.10 -4.41 5.66
N GLU A 64 5.35 -4.75 4.61
CA GLU A 64 5.74 -5.82 3.70
C GLU A 64 7.07 -5.52 3.00
N LEU A 65 7.26 -4.28 2.55
CA LEU A 65 8.50 -3.83 1.94
C LEU A 65 9.67 -3.86 2.95
N LYS A 66 9.47 -3.44 4.21
CA LYS A 66 10.49 -3.58 5.28
C LYS A 66 10.92 -5.02 5.45
N ALA A 67 9.96 -5.94 5.52
CA ALA A 67 10.24 -7.36 5.68
C ALA A 67 11.09 -7.89 4.51
N LEU A 68 10.79 -7.46 3.29
CA LEU A 68 11.58 -7.83 2.10
C LEU A 68 13.00 -7.26 2.11
N TYR A 69 13.21 -6.01 2.55
CA TYR A 69 14.55 -5.46 2.75
C TYR A 69 15.35 -6.32 3.73
N ILE A 70 14.79 -6.60 4.92
CA ILE A 70 15.45 -7.41 5.95
C ILE A 70 15.74 -8.82 5.44
N PHE A 71 14.77 -9.46 4.78
CA PHE A 71 14.90 -10.81 4.26
C PHE A 71 16.00 -10.94 3.19
N THR A 72 16.15 -9.90 2.35
CA THR A 72 17.21 -9.86 1.32
C THR A 72 18.58 -9.43 1.87
N GLY A 73 18.67 -9.09 3.15
CA GLY A 73 19.91 -8.62 3.78
C GLY A 73 20.28 -7.18 3.42
N VAL A 74 19.33 -6.40 2.88
CA VAL A 74 19.50 -4.98 2.55
C VAL A 74 18.97 -4.14 3.70
N GLU A 75 19.75 -3.16 4.15
CA GLU A 75 19.30 -2.24 5.21
C GLU A 75 18.10 -1.39 4.73
N PRO A 76 16.96 -1.40 5.46
CA PRO A 76 15.80 -0.58 5.11
C PRO A 76 16.12 0.93 5.20
N PRO A 77 15.67 1.75 4.23
CA PRO A 77 15.79 3.20 4.34
C PRO A 77 15.08 3.76 5.57
N THR A 78 15.66 4.76 6.24
CA THR A 78 15.13 5.32 7.50
C THR A 78 13.71 5.87 7.35
N SER A 79 13.39 6.44 6.18
CA SER A 79 12.04 6.97 5.88
C SER A 79 10.96 5.89 5.92
N LEU A 80 11.32 4.61 5.74
CA LEU A 80 10.38 3.51 5.81
C LEU A 80 9.87 3.29 7.25
N HIS A 81 10.57 3.77 8.27
CA HIS A 81 10.15 3.65 9.67
C HIS A 81 9.14 4.72 10.12
N GLU A 82 8.83 5.70 9.28
CA GLU A 82 7.88 6.74 9.62
C GLU A 82 6.44 6.23 9.68
N ASN A 83 5.65 6.75 10.63
CA ASN A 83 4.27 6.32 10.86
C ASN A 83 3.32 6.66 9.70
N SER A 84 3.71 7.59 8.83
CA SER A 84 2.93 8.06 7.69
C SER A 84 3.85 8.29 6.52
N ILE A 85 3.89 7.33 5.59
CA ILE A 85 4.72 7.39 4.39
C ILE A 85 3.83 7.64 3.18
N HIS A 86 4.25 8.57 2.33
CA HIS A 86 3.55 8.82 1.08
C HIS A 86 3.69 7.63 0.11
N PRO A 87 2.62 7.23 -0.61
CA PRO A 87 2.67 6.11 -1.56
C PRO A 87 3.79 6.21 -2.61
N LEU A 88 4.10 7.44 -3.05
CA LEU A 88 5.20 7.71 -3.98
C LEU A 88 6.55 7.28 -3.41
N GLU A 89 6.82 7.54 -2.13
CA GLU A 89 8.05 7.12 -1.48
C GLU A 89 8.15 5.60 -1.39
N ILE A 90 7.03 4.91 -1.13
CA ILE A 90 7.00 3.44 -1.12
C ILE A 90 7.34 2.89 -2.51
N LYS A 91 6.82 3.52 -3.57
CA LYS A 91 7.16 3.16 -4.97
C LYS A 91 8.65 3.34 -5.24
N GLU A 92 9.23 4.48 -4.85
CA GLU A 92 10.66 4.73 -5.03
C GLU A 92 11.53 3.71 -4.28
N LYS A 93 11.16 3.39 -3.02
CA LYS A 93 11.89 2.37 -2.25
C LYS A 93 11.74 0.98 -2.86
N LEU A 94 10.55 0.63 -3.34
CA LEU A 94 10.32 -0.63 -4.02
C LEU A 94 11.19 -0.75 -5.28
N GLN A 95 11.23 0.30 -6.11
CA GLN A 95 12.09 0.34 -7.30
C GLN A 95 13.58 0.23 -6.93
N PHE A 96 14.01 0.89 -5.86
CA PHE A 96 15.39 0.76 -5.38
C PHE A 96 15.73 -0.69 -5.00
N LEU A 97 14.85 -1.38 -4.26
CA LEU A 97 15.04 -2.78 -3.93
C LEU A 97 15.05 -3.66 -5.19
N MET A 98 14.15 -3.41 -6.15
CA MET A 98 14.13 -4.11 -7.44
C MET A 98 15.44 -3.94 -8.20
N CYS A 99 16.03 -2.75 -8.20
CA CYS A 99 17.34 -2.49 -8.81
C CYS A 99 18.45 -3.32 -8.15
N ILE A 100 18.48 -3.42 -6.81
CA ILE A 100 19.45 -4.25 -6.09
C ILE A 100 19.29 -5.73 -6.47
N LEU A 101 18.05 -6.19 -6.59
CA LEU A 101 17.72 -7.56 -6.96
C LEU A 101 17.87 -7.86 -8.47
N GLY A 102 18.22 -6.86 -9.28
CA GLY A 102 18.32 -7.02 -10.74
C GLY A 102 16.97 -7.25 -11.45
N ILE A 103 15.87 -6.82 -10.84
CA ILE A 103 14.51 -6.99 -11.37
C ILE A 103 14.16 -5.77 -12.22
N LYS A 104 13.73 -6.01 -13.47
CA LYS A 104 13.29 -4.95 -14.36
C LYS A 104 11.96 -4.34 -13.88
N SER A 105 11.95 -3.04 -13.61
CA SER A 105 10.72 -2.26 -13.45
C SER A 105 9.99 -2.17 -14.78
N ASN A 106 8.73 -2.63 -14.81
CA ASN A 106 7.84 -2.33 -15.92
C ASN A 106 7.24 -0.95 -15.65
N GLU A 107 7.94 0.10 -16.07
CA GLU A 107 7.40 1.45 -16.12
C GLU A 107 6.14 1.42 -17.02
N THR A 108 4.96 1.53 -16.42
CA THR A 108 3.66 1.66 -17.10
C THR A 108 3.15 3.08 -16.95
#